data_AF-A0AAW2P1H2-F1
#
_entry.id   AF-A0AAW2P1H2-F1
#
_cell.length_a   1.000
_cell.length_b   1.000
_cell.length_c   1.000
_cell.angle_alpha   90.00
_cell.angle_beta   90.00
_cell.angle_gamma   90.00
#
_symmetry.space_group_name_H-M   'P 1'
#
loop_
_entity.id
_entity.type
_entity.pdbx_description
1 polymer ?
#
loop_
_entity_poly.entity_id
_entity_poly.type
_entity_poly.pdbx_seq_one_letter_code
_entity_poly.pdbx_strand_id
1 'polypeptide(L)'
;MEPMVPLDGQFMVRRLGFLDVLSNCGNQIWFFWRPDVRCQVLVDHEQLLHVWLESNKLRKPLFVIAVYANCDTVERRALWDDLRAVSIGASPWIGR
;
A
#
# COMPACT_ATOMS: atom_id res chain seq x y z
N MET A 1 9.07 -12.47 -5.92
CA MET A 1 9.12 -12.49 -7.40
C MET A 1 8.67 -11.10 -7.81
N GLU A 2 9.62 -10.26 -8.20
CA GLU A 2 9.36 -8.87 -8.58
C GLU A 2 8.43 -8.84 -9.79
N PRO A 3 7.51 -7.87 -9.90
CA PRO A 3 6.76 -7.68 -11.13
C PRO A 3 7.76 -7.26 -12.22
N MET A 4 8.17 -8.22 -13.06
CA MET A 4 9.11 -8.05 -14.19
C MET A 4 8.54 -7.22 -15.36
N VAL A 5 7.43 -6.52 -15.13
CA VAL A 5 6.70 -5.76 -16.15
C VAL A 5 6.44 -4.36 -15.59
N PRO A 6 6.80 -3.29 -16.32
CA PRO A 6 6.41 -1.93 -15.92
C PRO A 6 4.88 -1.85 -15.80
N LEU A 7 4.38 -1.13 -14.80
CA LEU A 7 2.95 -1.05 -14.55
C LEU A 7 2.26 -0.27 -15.68
N ASP A 8 1.64 -0.99 -16.61
CA ASP A 8 0.57 -0.42 -17.44
C ASP A 8 -0.72 -0.41 -16.61
N GLY A 9 -0.91 0.68 -15.87
CA GLY A 9 -1.99 0.77 -14.90
C GLY A 9 -3.37 0.60 -15.53
N GLN A 10 -3.62 1.21 -16.69
CA GLN A 10 -4.91 1.10 -17.36
C GLN A 10 -5.19 -0.31 -17.87
N PHE A 11 -4.17 -0.99 -18.40
CA PHE A 11 -4.31 -2.37 -18.82
C PHE A 11 -4.62 -3.29 -17.63
N MET A 12 -3.85 -3.17 -16.55
CA MET A 12 -3.99 -4.03 -15.36
C MET A 12 -5.33 -3.82 -14.66
N VAL A 13 -5.75 -2.56 -14.49
CA VAL A 13 -7.05 -2.20 -13.91
C VAL A 13 -8.21 -2.83 -14.68
N ARG A 14 -8.20 -2.72 -16.02
CA ARG A 14 -9.22 -3.34 -16.89
C ARG A 14 -9.18 -4.86 -16.83
N ARG A 15 -7.97 -5.45 -16.84
CA ARG A 15 -7.78 -6.90 -16.82
C ARG A 15 -8.26 -7.54 -15.52
N LEU A 16 -8.07 -6.85 -14.39
CA LEU A 16 -8.40 -7.34 -13.05
C LEU A 16 -9.78 -6.86 -12.55
N GLY A 17 -10.42 -5.91 -13.22
CA GLY A 17 -11.75 -5.43 -12.88
C GLY A 17 -11.79 -4.47 -11.68
N PHE A 18 -10.73 -3.69 -11.49
CA PHE A 18 -10.63 -2.65 -10.45
C PHE A 18 -10.96 -1.26 -11.02
N LEU A 19 -11.09 -0.25 -10.15
CA LEU A 19 -11.29 1.13 -10.62
C LEU A 19 -9.97 1.74 -11.08
N ASP A 20 -8.96 1.59 -10.24
CA ASP A 20 -7.69 2.26 -10.38
C ASP A 20 -6.58 1.46 -9.67
N VAL A 21 -5.35 1.86 -9.92
CA VAL A 21 -4.15 1.28 -9.34
C VAL A 21 -3.17 2.38 -8.97
N LEU A 22 -2.47 2.18 -7.86
CA LEU A 22 -1.31 2.95 -7.51
C LEU A 22 -0.13 2.01 -7.28
N SER A 23 1.07 2.50 -7.56
CA SER A 23 2.29 1.83 -7.18
C SER A 23 3.06 2.70 -6.20
N ASN A 24 3.91 2.08 -5.40
CA ASN A 24 4.94 2.84 -4.71
C ASN A 24 5.98 3.39 -5.71
N CYS A 25 6.83 4.30 -5.24
CA CYS A 25 7.87 4.95 -6.05
C CYS A 25 8.84 3.95 -6.71
N GLY A 26 9.08 2.80 -6.08
CA GLY A 26 9.90 1.71 -6.62
C GLY A 26 9.18 0.81 -7.64
N ASN A 27 7.87 1.00 -7.86
CA ASN A 27 7.03 0.14 -8.70
C ASN A 27 7.04 -1.36 -8.30
N GLN A 28 7.32 -1.65 -7.04
CA GLN A 28 7.43 -3.00 -6.47
C GLN A 28 6.14 -3.44 -5.76
N ILE A 29 5.37 -2.47 -5.25
CA ILE A 29 4.10 -2.69 -4.58
C ILE A 29 3.01 -2.06 -5.44
N TRP A 30 2.05 -2.86 -5.88
CA TRP A 30 0.86 -2.39 -6.59
C TRP A 30 -0.37 -2.57 -5.71
N PHE A 31 -1.16 -1.52 -5.63
CA PHE A 31 -2.35 -1.47 -4.80
C PHE A 31 -3.56 -1.14 -5.67
N PHE A 32 -4.50 -2.08 -5.73
CA PHE A 32 -5.73 -1.98 -6.52
C PHE A 32 -6.93 -1.88 -5.58
N TRP A 33 -7.91 -1.05 -5.95
CA TRP A 33 -9.14 -0.93 -5.17
C TRP A 33 -10.39 -0.85 -6.04
N ARG A 34 -11.54 -1.12 -5.42
CA ARG A 34 -12.84 -1.07 -6.10
C ARG A 34 -13.35 0.36 -6.22
N PRO A 35 -14.25 0.65 -7.17
CA PRO A 35 -14.75 2.01 -7.38
C PRO A 35 -15.44 2.67 -6.18
N ASP A 36 -15.97 1.85 -5.27
CA ASP A 36 -16.64 2.29 -4.05
C ASP A 36 -15.69 2.59 -2.88
N VAL A 37 -14.38 2.53 -3.12
CA VAL A 37 -13.34 2.80 -2.13
C VAL A 37 -12.57 4.05 -2.54
N ARG A 38 -12.47 5.01 -1.62
CA ARG A 38 -11.54 6.13 -1.71
C ARG A 38 -10.20 5.69 -1.14
N CYS A 39 -9.13 5.93 -1.89
CA CYS A 39 -7.77 5.62 -1.47
C CYS A 39 -6.93 6.89 -1.45
N GLN A 40 -6.13 7.08 -0.39
CA GLN A 40 -5.16 8.17 -0.27
C GLN A 40 -3.82 7.60 0.20
N VAL A 41 -2.73 7.96 -0.50
CA VAL A 41 -1.38 7.60 -0.08
C VAL A 41 -0.96 8.52 1.07
N LEU A 42 -0.52 7.91 2.18
CA LEU A 42 0.02 8.60 3.35
C LEU A 42 1.54 8.58 3.36
N VAL A 43 2.14 7.45 2.98
CA VAL A 43 3.59 7.27 2.86
C VAL A 43 3.87 6.50 1.57
N ASP A 44 4.74 7.06 0.75
CA ASP A 44 5.30 6.42 -0.44
C ASP A 44 6.81 6.25 -0.26
N HIS A 45 7.27 5.01 -0.28
CA HIS A 45 8.65 4.63 -0.06
C HIS A 45 8.97 3.36 -0.87
N GLU A 46 10.24 3.13 -1.20
CA GLU A 46 10.67 2.03 -2.09
C GLU A 46 10.26 0.65 -1.56
N GLN A 47 10.22 0.49 -0.23
CA GLN A 47 9.87 -0.76 0.44
C GLN A 47 8.54 -0.72 1.18
N LEU A 48 7.87 0.43 1.22
CA LEU A 48 6.73 0.67 2.10
C LEU A 48 5.71 1.55 1.37
N LEU A 49 4.47 1.10 1.38
CA LEU A 49 3.34 1.87 0.89
C LEU A 49 2.26 1.88 1.95
N HIS A 50 2.02 3.05 2.54
CA HIS A 50 0.97 3.26 3.54
C HIS A 50 -0.18 4.03 2.92
N VAL A 51 -1.37 3.43 2.94
CA VAL A 51 -2.58 4.02 2.38
C VAL A 51 -3.70 4.08 3.41
N TRP A 52 -4.52 5.11 3.27
CA TRP A 52 -5.78 5.28 3.96
C TRP A 52 -6.93 4.96 3.02
N LEU A 53 -7.88 4.17 3.49
CA LEU A 53 -9.03 3.70 2.74
C LEU A 53 -10.33 4.09 3.42
N GLU A 54 -11.28 4.60 2.65
CA GLU A 54 -12.63 4.92 3.11
C GLU A 54 -13.66 4.39 2.11
N SER A 55 -14.77 3.86 2.62
CA SER A 55 -15.89 3.42 1.79
C SER A 55 -17.17 3.43 2.61
N ASN A 56 -18.31 3.69 1.96
CA ASN A 56 -19.63 3.60 2.59
C ASN A 56 -19.95 2.18 3.10
N LYS A 57 -19.25 1.16 2.60
CA LYS A 57 -19.39 -0.24 3.07
C LYS A 57 -18.54 -0.54 4.31
N LEU A 58 -17.55 0.30 4.60
CA LEU A 58 -16.70 0.17 5.77
C LEU A 58 -17.30 0.98 6.91
N ARG A 59 -17.40 0.37 8.10
CA ARG A 59 -17.91 1.07 9.29
C ARG A 59 -16.99 2.21 9.74
N LYS A 60 -15.70 2.10 9.46
CA LYS A 60 -14.64 3.06 9.78
C LYS A 60 -13.57 3.02 8.67
N PRO A 61 -12.84 4.11 8.46
CA PRO A 61 -11.69 4.10 7.57
C PRO A 61 -10.63 3.08 8.03
N LEU A 62 -9.90 2.53 7.06
CA LEU A 62 -8.84 1.56 7.29
C LEU A 62 -7.49 2.16 6.91
N PHE A 63 -6.47 1.82 7.69
CA PHE A 63 -5.08 2.05 7.33
C PHE A 63 -4.50 0.72 6.84
N VAL A 64 -3.81 0.74 5.72
CA VAL A 64 -3.17 -0.45 5.13
C VAL A 64 -1.73 -0.12 4.83
N ILE A 65 -0.84 -0.93 5.37
CA ILE A 65 0.59 -0.87 5.09
C ILE A 65 0.97 -2.12 4.29
N ALA A 66 1.46 -1.90 3.07
CA ALA A 66 2.10 -2.92 2.27
C ALA A 66 3.61 -2.74 2.36
N VAL A 67 4.33 -3.85 2.56
CA VAL A 67 5.79 -3.87 2.72
C VAL A 67 6.38 -4.83 1.69
N TYR A 68 7.32 -4.32 0.91
CA TYR A 68 8.20 -5.11 0.05
C TYR A 68 9.59 -5.09 0.68
N ALA A 69 9.85 -6.03 1.59
CA ALA A 69 11.11 -6.07 2.31
C ALA A 69 12.23 -6.57 1.39
N ASN A 70 13.25 -5.72 1.14
CA ASN A 70 14.46 -6.19 0.48
C ASN A 70 15.23 -7.15 1.40
N CYS A 71 16.03 -8.03 0.80
CA CYS A 71 16.85 -9.01 1.50
C CYS A 71 18.11 -8.38 2.12
N ASP A 72 18.41 -7.11 1.84
CA ASP A 72 19.52 -6.37 2.44
C ASP A 72 19.24 -6.09 3.93
N THR A 73 20.21 -6.44 4.78
CA THR A 73 20.09 -6.31 6.24
C THR A 73 20.12 -4.87 6.73
N VAL A 74 20.75 -3.95 6.00
CA VAL A 74 20.81 -2.52 6.30
C VAL A 74 19.47 -1.86 5.97
N GLU A 75 18.95 -2.09 4.78
CA GLU A 75 17.67 -1.51 4.33
C GLU A 75 16.50 -2.02 5.18
N ARG A 76 16.55 -3.29 5.59
CA ARG A 76 15.55 -3.85 6.52
C ARG A 76 15.48 -3.09 7.84
N ARG A 77 16.59 -2.53 8.35
CA ARG A 77 16.57 -1.77 9.62
C ARG A 77 15.92 -0.41 9.46
N ALA A 78 16.24 0.31 8.37
CA ALA A 78 15.59 1.58 8.05
C ALA A 78 14.06 1.40 7.93
N LEU A 79 13.63 0.34 7.23
CA LEU A 79 12.22 -0.03 7.13
C LEU A 79 11.54 -0.25 8.49
N TRP A 80 12.21 -0.90 9.45
CA TRP A 80 11.65 -1.08 10.80
C TRP A 80 11.48 0.23 11.55
N ASP A 81 12.38 1.19 11.34
CA ASP A 81 12.28 2.52 11.96
C ASP A 81 11.14 3.34 11.33
N ASP A 82 10.96 3.26 10.00
CA ASP A 82 9.82 3.86 9.30
C ASP A 82 8.48 3.28 9.77
N LEU A 83 8.40 1.95 9.89
CA LEU A 83 7.21 1.27 10.42
C LEU A 83 6.90 1.68 11.85
N ARG A 84 7.92 1.89 12.70
CA ARG A 84 7.72 2.40 14.06
C ARG A 84 7.17 3.81 14.04
N ALA A 85 7.70 4.69 13.19
CA ALA A 85 7.19 6.06 13.06
C ALA A 85 5.70 6.07 12.66
N VAL A 86 5.29 5.16 11.77
CA VAL A 86 3.88 5.01 11.38
C VAL A 86 3.02 4.41 12.50
N SER A 87 3.57 3.52 13.32
CA SER A 87 2.83 2.88 14.43
C SER A 87 2.50 3.83 15.58
N ILE A 88 3.30 4.89 15.78
CA ILE A 88 3.10 5.88 16.84
C ILE A 88 1.98 6.84 16.39
N GLY A 89 0.72 6.42 16.60
CA GLY A 89 -0.48 7.22 16.29
C GLY A 89 -1.59 6.46 15.57
N ALA A 90 -1.33 5.24 15.10
CA ALA A 90 -2.34 4.41 14.47
C ALA A 90 -3.25 3.76 15.54
N SER A 91 -4.57 3.93 15.39
CA SER A 91 -5.56 3.12 16.11
C SER A 91 -5.32 1.63 15.80
N PRO A 92 -5.62 0.71 16.74
CA PRO A 92 -5.25 -0.69 16.59
C PRO A 92 -5.82 -1.27 15.28
N TRP A 93 -4.94 -1.88 14.50
CA TRP A 93 -5.26 -2.67 13.33
C TRP A 93 -6.31 -3.72 13.71
N ILE A 94 -7.46 -3.71 13.04
CA ILE A 94 -8.61 -4.63 13.21
C ILE A 94 -8.59 -5.39 14.55
N GLY A 95 -9.07 -4.71 15.59
CA GLY A 95 -9.24 -5.27 16.93
C GLY A 95 -10.72 -5.39 17.28
N ARG A 96 -11.21 -6.65 17.24
CA ARG A 96 -12.53 -7.21 17.64
C ARG A 96 -13.81 -6.62 17.03
#